data_AF-A0A847Z6S0-F1
#
_entry.id   AF-A0A847Z6S0-F1
#
_cell.length_a   1.000
_cell.length_b   1.000
_cell.length_c   1.000
_cell.angle_alpha   90.00
_cell.angle_beta   90.00
_cell.angle_gamma   90.00
#
_symmetry.space_group_name_H-M   'P 1'
#
loop_
_entity.id
_entity.type
_entity.pdbx_description
1 polymer ?
#
loop_
_entity_poly.entity_id
_entity_poly.type
_entity_poly.pdbx_seq_one_letter_code
_entity_poly.pdbx_strand_id
1 'polypeptide(L)'
;MELTATASGFRYMNKKFPVYWSEDNFYKYYFNSRMDVYSDKLSKLVFRCNEESGGYVIKRLEKIFSRIYIDEVQDMAGWDLELIMLFMQSSLSLTMVGDPRQTVYLTHHDKKYQKYTNGKIKDFIQTECKKLPCDIDETTLNVSHRNSAEICALSSKLFPNLPECKSQLSLTDDHMGIFFVKNSDFNNYYCRYNPMQLRYNNSTTPIANGAVMNFGEAKGLDFNHVVIYPTKDMLKWLCSGNCQLEETTRAKLYVAITRAFFSVGIVVEDDFNKTVPGITLWAS
;
A
#
# COMPACT_ATOMS: atom_id res chain seq x y z
N MET A 1 -6.02 -3.53 -21.87
CA MET A 1 -5.89 -4.25 -20.58
C MET A 1 -7.07 -3.88 -19.71
N GLU A 2 -7.71 -4.86 -19.07
CA GLU A 2 -8.81 -4.65 -18.12
C GLU A 2 -8.29 -4.72 -16.69
N LEU A 3 -8.55 -3.67 -15.89
CA LEU A 3 -8.22 -3.65 -14.47
C LEU A 3 -9.23 -4.49 -13.68
N THR A 4 -8.73 -5.43 -12.89
CA THR A 4 -9.55 -6.41 -12.18
C THR A 4 -9.38 -6.28 -10.67
N ALA A 5 -10.45 -5.90 -9.96
CA ALA A 5 -10.46 -5.85 -8.50
C ALA A 5 -10.67 -7.23 -7.84
N THR A 6 -11.24 -8.17 -8.58
CA THR A 6 -11.50 -9.56 -8.16
C THR A 6 -10.92 -10.53 -9.16
N ALA A 7 -10.88 -11.82 -8.83
CA ALA A 7 -10.46 -12.86 -9.76
C ALA A 7 -11.21 -12.77 -11.10
N SER A 8 -10.46 -12.76 -12.20
CA SER A 8 -11.00 -12.65 -13.57
C SER A 8 -11.23 -14.02 -14.22
N GLY A 9 -11.81 -14.02 -15.43
CA GLY A 9 -12.12 -15.24 -16.17
C GLY A 9 -13.31 -16.00 -15.59
N PHE A 10 -14.33 -15.27 -15.08
CA PHE A 10 -15.55 -15.88 -14.54
C PHE A 10 -16.24 -16.75 -15.60
N ARG A 11 -16.62 -17.96 -15.18
CA ARG A 11 -17.28 -18.95 -16.04
C ARG A 11 -18.75 -19.08 -15.71
N TYR A 12 -19.06 -19.43 -14.47
CA TYR A 12 -20.43 -19.52 -13.95
C TYR A 12 -20.43 -19.52 -12.41
N MET A 13 -21.58 -19.25 -11.80
CA MET A 13 -21.78 -19.39 -10.36
C MET A 13 -22.28 -20.80 -10.06
N ASN A 14 -21.56 -21.57 -9.24
CA ASN A 14 -22.10 -22.81 -8.67
C ASN A 14 -22.91 -22.47 -7.40
N LYS A 15 -23.67 -23.44 -6.86
CA LYS A 15 -24.54 -23.26 -5.67
C LYS A 15 -23.86 -22.65 -4.43
N LYS A 16 -22.52 -22.64 -4.36
CA LYS A 16 -21.75 -22.11 -3.21
C LYS A 16 -20.64 -21.12 -3.57
N PHE A 17 -20.07 -21.19 -4.77
CA PHE A 17 -18.87 -20.40 -5.12
C PHE A 17 -18.82 -20.08 -6.62
N PRO A 18 -18.19 -18.94 -7.00
CA PRO A 18 -17.91 -18.64 -8.40
C PRO A 18 -16.87 -19.62 -8.96
N VAL A 19 -17.10 -20.07 -10.19
CA VAL A 19 -16.20 -20.94 -10.95
C VAL A 19 -15.57 -20.11 -12.08
N TYR A 20 -14.26 -20.23 -12.24
CA TYR A 20 -13.48 -19.52 -13.23
C TYR A 20 -12.95 -20.48 -14.30
N TRP A 21 -12.59 -19.96 -15.47
CA TRP A 21 -11.93 -20.75 -16.51
C TRP A 21 -10.57 -21.25 -16.02
N SER A 22 -10.18 -22.45 -16.47
CA SER A 22 -8.81 -22.95 -16.31
C SER A 22 -7.91 -22.39 -17.41
N GLU A 23 -6.59 -22.46 -17.20
CA GLU A 23 -5.59 -22.01 -18.18
C GLU A 23 -5.68 -22.79 -19.51
N ASP A 24 -6.23 -24.01 -19.51
CA ASP A 24 -6.49 -24.80 -20.73
C ASP A 24 -7.41 -24.08 -21.72
N ASN A 25 -8.22 -23.13 -21.22
CA ASN A 25 -9.05 -22.26 -22.03
C ASN A 25 -8.36 -20.90 -22.21
N PHE A 26 -7.18 -20.90 -22.86
CA PHE A 26 -6.26 -19.75 -22.97
C PHE A 26 -6.95 -18.39 -23.14
N TYR A 27 -7.77 -18.24 -24.18
CA TYR A 27 -8.44 -16.97 -24.46
C TYR A 27 -9.39 -16.53 -23.35
N LYS A 28 -10.16 -17.46 -22.79
CA LYS A 28 -11.14 -17.16 -21.75
C LYS A 28 -10.50 -16.95 -20.38
N TYR A 29 -9.31 -17.50 -20.18
CA TYR A 29 -8.53 -17.33 -18.96
C TYR A 29 -7.82 -15.97 -18.93
N TYR A 30 -7.18 -15.58 -20.03
CA TYR A 30 -6.32 -14.40 -20.08
C TYR A 30 -7.03 -13.13 -20.57
N PHE A 31 -8.10 -13.25 -21.37
CA PHE A 31 -8.68 -12.12 -22.08
C PHE A 31 -10.18 -11.94 -21.82
N ASN A 32 -10.63 -10.69 -21.88
CA ASN A 32 -12.04 -10.35 -21.95
C ASN A 32 -12.60 -10.51 -23.39
N SER A 33 -13.91 -10.25 -23.56
CA SER A 33 -14.57 -10.33 -24.87
C SER A 33 -14.04 -9.32 -25.91
N ARG A 34 -13.34 -8.27 -25.47
CA ARG A 34 -12.68 -7.26 -26.32
C ARG A 34 -11.21 -7.59 -26.59
N MET A 35 -10.72 -8.77 -26.19
CA MET A 35 -9.33 -9.18 -26.30
C MET A 35 -8.35 -8.32 -25.47
N ASP A 36 -8.85 -7.64 -24.43
CA ASP A 36 -7.98 -7.06 -23.41
C ASP A 36 -7.51 -8.13 -22.44
N VAL A 37 -6.22 -8.12 -22.11
CA VAL A 37 -5.68 -8.96 -21.03
C VAL A 37 -6.22 -8.50 -19.68
N TYR A 38 -6.60 -9.44 -18.81
CA TYR A 38 -6.94 -9.16 -17.42
C TYR A 38 -5.69 -8.85 -16.59
N SER A 39 -5.72 -7.77 -15.82
CA SER A 39 -4.54 -7.32 -15.05
C SER A 39 -4.06 -8.38 -14.04
N ASP A 40 -4.97 -9.09 -13.35
CA ASP A 40 -4.61 -10.15 -12.40
C ASP A 40 -4.00 -11.41 -13.06
N LYS A 41 -3.97 -11.49 -14.40
CA LYS A 41 -3.36 -12.59 -15.17
C LYS A 41 -2.15 -12.15 -16.00
N LEU A 42 -1.87 -10.85 -16.07
CA LEU A 42 -0.88 -10.30 -16.99
C LEU A 42 0.53 -10.85 -16.73
N SER A 43 0.99 -10.82 -15.48
CA SER A 43 2.34 -11.30 -15.13
C SER A 43 2.51 -12.79 -15.45
N LYS A 44 1.48 -13.60 -15.16
CA LYS A 44 1.44 -15.01 -15.55
C LYS A 44 1.51 -15.19 -17.06
N LEU A 45 0.75 -14.43 -17.84
CA LEU A 45 0.79 -14.49 -19.30
C LEU A 45 2.19 -14.17 -19.84
N VAL A 46 2.80 -13.09 -19.34
CA VAL A 46 4.16 -12.68 -19.73
C VAL A 46 5.17 -13.78 -19.41
N PHE A 47 5.06 -14.40 -18.23
CA PHE A 47 5.90 -15.52 -17.85
C PHE A 47 5.75 -16.70 -18.82
N ARG A 48 4.51 -17.10 -19.16
CA ARG A 48 4.26 -18.16 -20.15
C ARG A 48 4.82 -17.83 -21.52
N CYS A 49 4.64 -16.60 -22.00
CA CYS A 49 5.22 -16.16 -23.26
C CYS A 49 6.76 -16.25 -23.24
N ASN A 50 7.40 -15.96 -22.11
CA ASN A 50 8.84 -16.12 -21.97
C ASN A 50 9.26 -17.60 -22.00
N GLU A 51 8.53 -18.49 -21.31
CA GLU A 51 8.79 -19.93 -21.32
C GLU A 51 8.64 -20.53 -22.73
N GLU A 52 7.49 -20.33 -23.36
CA GLU A 52 7.16 -20.89 -24.69
C GLU A 52 8.07 -20.37 -25.79
N SER A 53 8.60 -19.16 -25.63
CA SER A 53 9.56 -18.58 -26.57
C SER A 53 11.02 -18.96 -26.27
N GLY A 54 11.32 -19.80 -25.28
CA GLY A 54 12.70 -20.14 -24.93
C GLY A 54 13.52 -18.93 -24.41
N GLY A 55 12.85 -18.05 -23.67
CA GLY A 55 13.46 -16.89 -23.02
C GLY A 55 13.54 -15.62 -23.88
N TYR A 56 12.90 -15.58 -25.05
CA TYR A 56 13.07 -14.43 -25.96
C TYR A 56 12.48 -13.13 -25.43
N VAL A 57 11.51 -13.17 -24.50
CA VAL A 57 10.97 -11.96 -23.87
C VAL A 57 12.06 -11.27 -23.04
N ILE A 58 12.72 -12.00 -22.14
CA ILE A 58 13.81 -11.45 -21.33
C ILE A 58 15.02 -11.09 -22.19
N LYS A 59 15.43 -11.95 -23.13
CA LYS A 59 16.54 -11.67 -24.07
C LYS A 59 16.32 -10.41 -24.89
N ARG A 60 15.07 -10.08 -25.21
CA ARG A 60 14.74 -8.83 -25.90
C ARG A 60 14.95 -7.63 -24.98
N LEU A 61 14.56 -7.71 -23.71
CA LEU A 61 14.81 -6.65 -22.73
C LEU A 61 16.31 -6.42 -22.52
N GLU A 62 17.10 -7.50 -22.39
CA GLU A 62 18.57 -7.43 -22.27
C GLU A 62 19.24 -6.71 -23.45
N LYS A 63 18.68 -6.81 -24.66
CA LYS A 63 19.21 -6.13 -25.85
C LYS A 63 18.88 -4.64 -25.90
N ILE A 64 17.84 -4.20 -25.20
CA ILE A 64 17.31 -2.83 -25.29
C ILE A 64 17.72 -2.02 -24.07
N PHE A 65 17.73 -2.64 -22.89
CA PHE A 65 17.97 -2.00 -21.61
C PHE A 65 19.15 -2.66 -20.91
N SER A 66 19.88 -1.85 -20.15
CA SER A 66 20.92 -2.34 -19.24
C SER A 66 20.44 -2.45 -17.80
N ARG A 67 19.33 -1.78 -17.46
CA ARG A 67 18.84 -1.62 -16.08
C ARG A 67 17.31 -1.69 -16.02
N ILE A 68 16.80 -2.26 -14.95
CA ILE A 68 15.38 -2.22 -14.56
C ILE A 68 15.28 -1.62 -13.16
N TYR A 69 14.33 -0.70 -12.99
CA TYR A 69 13.94 -0.15 -11.70
C TYR A 69 12.50 -0.56 -11.42
N ILE A 70 12.26 -1.15 -10.25
CA ILE A 70 10.92 -1.48 -9.76
C ILE A 70 10.66 -0.66 -8.50
N ASP A 71 9.71 0.26 -8.58
CA ASP A 71 9.20 0.97 -7.42
C ASP A 71 8.00 0.21 -6.81
N GLU A 72 7.69 0.49 -5.54
CA GLU A 72 6.60 -0.15 -4.79
C GLU A 72 6.65 -1.70 -4.81
N VAL A 73 7.85 -2.28 -4.76
CA VAL A 73 8.06 -3.74 -4.92
C VAL A 73 7.32 -4.58 -3.86
N GLN A 74 6.95 -4.00 -2.73
CA GLN A 74 6.17 -4.67 -1.68
C GLN A 74 4.75 -5.04 -2.11
N ASP A 75 4.19 -4.38 -3.13
CA ASP A 75 2.86 -4.67 -3.67
C ASP A 75 2.91 -5.84 -4.68
N MET A 76 4.10 -6.25 -5.13
CA MET A 76 4.29 -7.37 -6.06
C MET A 76 3.96 -8.70 -5.39
N ALA A 77 3.19 -9.55 -6.08
CA ALA A 77 2.75 -10.83 -5.54
C ALA A 77 2.61 -11.90 -6.63
N GLY A 78 2.51 -13.17 -6.22
CA GLY A 78 2.20 -14.26 -7.16
C GLY A 78 3.21 -14.37 -8.31
N TRP A 79 2.74 -14.19 -9.53
CA TRP A 79 3.57 -14.33 -10.73
C TRP A 79 4.48 -13.12 -11.00
N ASP A 80 4.27 -11.98 -10.34
CA ASP A 80 5.22 -10.86 -10.40
C ASP A 80 6.59 -11.27 -9.85
N LEU A 81 6.59 -12.06 -8.77
CA LEU A 81 7.79 -12.55 -8.12
C LEU A 81 8.61 -13.50 -9.02
N GLU A 82 7.94 -14.23 -9.92
CA GLU A 82 8.62 -15.03 -10.95
C GLU A 82 9.29 -14.16 -12.00
N LEU A 83 8.65 -13.06 -12.41
CA LEU A 83 9.27 -12.09 -13.33
C LEU A 83 10.47 -11.42 -12.68
N ILE A 84 10.39 -11.05 -11.40
CA ILE A 84 11.54 -10.54 -10.62
C ILE A 84 12.67 -11.56 -10.65
N MET A 85 12.40 -12.84 -10.42
CA MET A 85 13.41 -13.89 -10.45
C MET A 85 14.06 -14.01 -11.85
N LEU A 86 13.27 -13.93 -12.92
CA LEU A 86 13.80 -13.91 -14.29
C LEU A 86 14.70 -12.69 -14.55
N PHE A 87 14.32 -11.52 -14.06
CA PHE A 87 15.16 -10.31 -14.18
C PHE A 87 16.47 -10.47 -13.41
N MET A 88 16.44 -11.02 -12.20
CA MET A 88 17.65 -11.29 -11.39
C MET A 88 18.58 -12.33 -12.03
N GLN A 89 18.05 -13.26 -12.82
CA GLN A 89 18.84 -14.27 -13.55
C GLN A 89 19.42 -13.75 -14.86
N SER A 90 18.96 -12.60 -15.34
CA SER A 90 19.38 -11.99 -16.59
C SER A 90 20.66 -11.16 -16.43
N SER A 91 21.18 -10.64 -17.54
CA SER A 91 22.27 -9.66 -17.57
C SER A 91 21.85 -8.24 -17.17
N LEU A 92 20.57 -8.01 -16.86
CA LEU A 92 20.05 -6.71 -16.45
C LEU A 92 20.45 -6.39 -15.01
N SER A 93 20.85 -5.13 -14.76
CA SER A 93 20.99 -4.63 -13.40
C SER A 93 19.61 -4.24 -12.86
N LEU A 94 19.14 -4.97 -11.85
CA LEU A 94 17.86 -4.75 -11.20
C LEU A 94 18.04 -3.91 -9.92
N THR A 95 17.21 -2.88 -9.76
CA THR A 95 17.09 -2.12 -8.51
C THR A 95 15.62 -2.09 -8.11
N MET A 96 15.33 -2.48 -6.87
CA MET A 96 13.97 -2.54 -6.34
C MET A 96 13.88 -1.61 -5.13
N VAL A 97 12.82 -0.80 -5.09
CA VAL A 97 12.54 0.12 -3.99
C VAL A 97 11.12 -0.16 -3.50
N GLY A 98 10.92 -0.09 -2.19
CA GLY A 98 9.62 -0.30 -1.58
C GLY A 98 9.61 -0.06 -0.08
N ASP A 99 8.41 0.14 0.47
CA ASP A 99 8.18 0.27 1.91
C ASP A 99 7.27 -0.88 2.38
N PRO A 100 7.76 -1.89 3.10
CA PRO A 100 6.94 -3.02 3.55
C PRO A 100 5.75 -2.60 4.43
N ARG A 101 5.77 -1.38 4.99
CA ARG A 101 4.67 -0.81 5.77
C ARG A 101 3.47 -0.36 4.92
N GLN A 102 3.68 -0.14 3.62
CA GLN A 102 2.68 0.40 2.68
C GLN A 102 2.03 -0.67 1.79
N THR A 103 1.95 -1.91 2.26
CA THR A 103 1.31 -2.98 1.47
C THR A 103 -0.21 -2.86 1.53
N VAL A 104 -0.79 -2.12 0.58
CA VAL A 104 -2.24 -1.83 0.52
C VAL A 104 -2.91 -2.51 -0.66
N TYR A 105 -2.16 -2.78 -1.73
CA TYR A 105 -2.62 -3.48 -2.91
C TYR A 105 -2.05 -4.90 -2.95
N LEU A 106 -2.86 -5.84 -3.44
CA LEU A 106 -2.38 -7.14 -3.89
C LEU A 106 -2.61 -7.18 -5.39
N THR A 107 -1.52 -7.24 -6.16
CA THR A 107 -1.58 -7.28 -7.64
C THR A 107 -2.21 -8.56 -8.17
N HIS A 108 -2.19 -9.65 -7.38
CA HIS A 108 -2.68 -10.96 -7.77
C HIS A 108 -3.51 -11.66 -6.68
N HIS A 109 -4.55 -12.36 -7.14
CA HIS A 109 -5.37 -13.28 -6.33
C HIS A 109 -4.91 -14.74 -6.44
N ASP A 110 -3.83 -15.01 -7.17
CA ASP A 110 -3.29 -16.35 -7.35
C ASP A 110 -2.63 -16.85 -6.05
N LYS A 111 -2.67 -18.16 -5.81
CA LYS A 111 -2.14 -18.78 -4.58
C LYS A 111 -0.62 -18.93 -4.59
N LYS A 112 0.02 -18.75 -5.74
CA LYS A 112 1.47 -18.86 -5.87
C LYS A 112 2.14 -17.82 -4.97
N TYR A 113 3.14 -18.26 -4.19
CA TYR A 113 3.87 -17.39 -3.26
C TYR A 113 3.01 -16.60 -2.26
N GLN A 114 1.82 -17.10 -1.91
CA GLN A 114 0.92 -16.42 -0.97
C GLN A 114 1.59 -16.06 0.38
N LYS A 115 2.53 -16.88 0.85
CA LYS A 115 3.31 -16.61 2.09
C LYS A 115 4.16 -15.34 2.04
N TYR A 116 4.50 -14.85 0.85
CA TYR A 116 5.32 -13.66 0.62
C TYR A 116 4.50 -12.40 0.32
N THR A 117 3.17 -12.51 0.37
CA THR A 117 2.28 -11.34 0.32
C THR A 117 2.46 -10.46 1.57
N ASN A 118 1.91 -9.24 1.53
CA ASN A 118 1.95 -8.27 2.64
C ASN A 118 3.37 -7.76 2.96
N GLY A 119 4.14 -7.44 1.92
CA GLY A 119 5.43 -6.76 2.05
C GLY A 119 6.60 -7.63 2.45
N LYS A 120 6.47 -8.95 2.29
CA LYS A 120 7.52 -9.94 2.60
C LYS A 120 8.44 -10.23 1.40
N ILE A 121 8.71 -9.19 0.60
CA ILE A 121 9.64 -9.27 -0.54
C ILE A 121 11.04 -9.66 -0.09
N LYS A 122 11.49 -9.14 1.06
CA LYS A 122 12.78 -9.50 1.67
C LYS A 122 12.87 -11.02 1.90
N ASP A 123 11.85 -11.60 2.53
CA ASP A 123 11.80 -13.03 2.83
C ASP A 123 11.80 -13.86 1.54
N PHE A 124 11.11 -13.40 0.50
CA PHE A 124 11.12 -14.03 -0.82
C PHE A 124 12.53 -14.05 -1.43
N ILE A 125 13.22 -12.90 -1.46
CA ILE A 125 14.57 -12.80 -2.00
C ILE A 125 15.54 -13.69 -1.22
N GLN A 126 15.50 -13.64 0.11
CA GLN A 126 16.39 -14.43 0.97
C GLN A 126 16.13 -15.93 0.90
N THR A 127 14.88 -16.35 0.63
CA THR A 127 14.52 -17.78 0.63
C THR A 127 14.56 -18.39 -0.75
N GLU A 128 13.85 -17.80 -1.72
CA GLU A 128 13.65 -18.35 -3.05
C GLU A 128 14.77 -17.91 -4.01
N CYS A 129 15.38 -16.74 -3.80
CA CYS A 129 16.44 -16.20 -4.66
C CYS A 129 17.85 -16.32 -4.05
N LYS A 130 18.04 -17.14 -3.02
CA LYS A 130 19.31 -17.25 -2.25
C LYS A 130 20.60 -17.52 -3.03
N LYS A 131 20.50 -18.02 -4.27
CA LYS A 131 21.65 -18.31 -5.15
C LYS A 131 21.96 -17.15 -6.10
N LEU A 132 21.11 -16.14 -6.14
CA LEU A 132 21.23 -14.98 -7.02
C LEU A 132 21.80 -13.82 -6.18
N PRO A 133 22.76 -13.06 -6.74
CA PRO A 133 23.31 -11.91 -6.03
C PRO A 133 22.24 -10.83 -5.89
N CYS A 134 21.96 -10.42 -4.65
CA CYS A 134 21.06 -9.32 -4.35
C CYS A 134 21.44 -8.71 -2.99
N ASP A 135 21.84 -7.45 -3.00
CA ASP A 135 22.09 -6.69 -1.79
C ASP A 135 20.76 -6.13 -1.28
N ILE A 136 20.47 -6.34 0.00
CA ILE A 136 19.26 -5.83 0.66
C ILE A 136 19.69 -4.71 1.59
N ASP A 137 19.28 -3.49 1.26
CA ASP A 137 19.55 -2.28 2.03
C ASP A 137 18.30 -1.88 2.83
N GLU A 138 18.45 -1.81 4.15
CA GLU A 138 17.40 -1.42 5.10
C GLU A 138 17.73 -0.12 5.85
N THR A 139 18.85 0.54 5.52
CA THR A 139 19.44 1.60 6.35
C THR A 139 19.56 2.94 5.63
N THR A 140 19.75 2.97 4.31
CA THR A 140 20.05 4.22 3.59
C THR A 140 18.89 5.22 3.58
N LEU A 141 17.65 4.74 3.42
CA LEU A 141 16.45 5.60 3.31
C LEU A 141 15.58 5.56 4.56
N ASN A 142 16.18 5.78 5.74
CA ASN A 142 15.48 5.71 7.03
C ASN A 142 14.94 7.05 7.57
N VAL A 143 15.10 8.14 6.82
CA VAL A 143 14.59 9.48 7.17
C VAL A 143 13.46 9.91 6.24
N SER A 144 12.47 10.62 6.77
CA SER A 144 11.40 11.26 6.01
C SER A 144 11.64 12.76 5.92
N HIS A 145 11.80 13.28 4.70
CA HIS A 145 11.80 14.72 4.43
C HIS A 145 10.38 15.29 4.24
N ARG A 146 9.36 14.43 4.35
CA ARG A 146 7.95 14.75 4.06
C ARG A 146 7.17 15.04 5.32
N ASN A 147 7.29 14.17 6.32
CA ASN A 147 6.39 14.13 7.46
C ASN A 147 6.99 14.81 8.68
N SER A 148 6.14 15.42 9.52
CA SER A 148 6.56 15.94 10.83
C SER A 148 7.11 14.83 11.75
N ALA A 149 7.86 15.23 12.79
CA ALA A 149 8.44 14.29 13.76
C ALA A 149 7.35 13.47 14.48
N GLU A 150 6.22 14.08 14.82
CA GLU A 150 5.08 13.43 15.47
C GLU A 150 4.44 12.39 14.55
N ILE A 151 4.28 12.72 13.26
CA ILE A 151 3.75 11.79 12.25
C ILE A 151 4.67 10.58 12.13
N CYS A 152 5.98 10.80 11.95
CA CYS A 152 6.98 9.73 11.90
C CYS A 152 6.97 8.85 13.14
N ALA A 153 6.89 9.45 14.33
CA ALA A 153 6.86 8.73 15.60
C ALA A 153 5.59 7.88 15.74
N LEU A 154 4.41 8.43 15.41
CA LEU A 154 3.16 7.67 15.47
C LEU A 154 3.12 6.55 14.43
N SER A 155 3.50 6.84 13.18
CA SER A 155 3.46 5.85 12.10
C SER A 155 4.43 4.70 12.36
N SER A 156 5.60 4.97 12.95
CA SER A 156 6.58 3.92 13.29
C SER A 156 6.06 2.97 14.36
N LYS A 157 5.25 3.45 15.32
CA LYS A 157 4.61 2.58 16.35
C LYS A 157 3.69 1.52 15.77
N LEU A 158 3.17 1.69 14.55
CA LEU A 158 2.38 0.65 13.88
C LEU A 158 3.22 -0.59 13.59
N PHE A 159 4.52 -0.44 13.33
CA PHE A 159 5.42 -1.51 12.93
C PHE A 159 6.64 -1.59 13.86
N PRO A 160 6.46 -2.04 15.12
CA PRO A 160 7.52 -2.02 16.13
C PRO A 160 8.72 -2.92 15.79
N ASN A 161 8.55 -3.87 14.87
CA ASN A 161 9.61 -4.77 14.41
C ASN A 161 10.47 -4.16 13.28
N LEU A 162 10.12 -2.98 12.77
CA LEU A 162 10.88 -2.27 11.74
C LEU A 162 11.57 -1.03 12.34
N PRO A 163 12.70 -0.57 11.75
CA PRO A 163 13.42 0.58 12.26
C PRO A 163 12.56 1.85 12.30
N GLU A 164 12.62 2.63 13.37
CA GLU A 164 11.87 3.90 13.42
C GLU A 164 12.30 4.86 12.31
N CYS A 165 11.32 5.53 11.69
CA CYS A 165 11.59 6.60 10.73
C CYS A 165 11.77 7.92 11.47
N LYS A 166 12.82 8.67 11.12
CA LYS A 166 13.06 10.01 11.69
C LYS A 166 12.63 11.10 10.71
N SER A 167 12.06 12.18 11.21
CA SER A 167 11.77 13.35 10.37
C SER A 167 13.04 14.18 10.12
N GLN A 168 13.17 14.64 8.89
CA GLN A 168 14.07 15.69 8.43
C GLN A 168 13.28 16.72 7.59
N LEU A 169 11.99 16.89 7.89
CA LEU A 169 11.18 17.93 7.28
C LEU A 169 11.74 19.29 7.70
N SER A 170 12.14 20.09 6.71
CA SER A 170 12.67 21.44 6.93
C SER A 170 11.60 22.54 6.90
N LEU A 171 10.41 22.21 6.40
CA LEU A 171 9.27 23.12 6.29
C LEU A 171 8.52 23.20 7.63
N THR A 172 7.99 24.39 7.91
CA THR A 172 7.19 24.68 9.12
C THR A 172 5.82 25.20 8.72
N ASP A 173 4.82 24.94 9.55
CA ASP A 173 3.44 25.37 9.39
C ASP A 173 2.87 25.81 10.75
N ASP A 174 1.79 26.62 10.77
CA ASP A 174 1.17 27.05 12.04
C ASP A 174 0.43 25.91 12.75
N HIS A 175 0.14 24.83 12.02
CA HIS A 175 -0.55 23.66 12.52
C HIS A 175 0.19 22.37 12.16
N MET A 176 1.04 21.93 13.09
CA MET A 176 1.86 20.73 12.96
C MET A 176 1.55 19.71 14.06
N GLY A 177 1.67 18.42 13.71
CA GLY A 177 1.50 17.31 14.63
C GLY A 177 0.18 16.57 14.48
N ILE A 178 -0.30 15.94 15.55
CA ILE A 178 -1.43 15.02 15.49
C ILE A 178 -2.49 15.45 16.49
N PHE A 179 -3.74 15.48 16.03
CA PHE A 179 -4.85 16.04 16.78
C PHE A 179 -6.06 15.13 16.79
N PHE A 180 -6.73 14.99 17.94
CA PHE A 180 -8.12 14.56 17.97
C PHE A 180 -9.03 15.74 17.64
N VAL A 181 -9.96 15.55 16.71
CA VAL A 181 -10.93 16.57 16.29
C VAL A 181 -12.32 16.03 16.55
N LYS A 182 -13.06 16.71 17.44
CA LYS A 182 -14.44 16.34 17.76
C LYS A 182 -15.39 16.64 16.60
N ASN A 183 -16.47 15.89 16.48
CA ASN A 183 -17.49 16.08 15.44
C ASN A 183 -18.04 17.52 15.43
N SER A 184 -18.32 18.07 16.62
CA SER A 184 -18.78 19.46 16.81
C SER A 184 -17.78 20.51 16.34
N ASP A 185 -16.49 20.23 16.48
CA ASP A 185 -15.38 21.11 16.12
C ASP A 185 -14.92 20.94 14.65
N PHE A 186 -15.34 19.86 13.99
CA PHE A 186 -14.82 19.45 12.68
C PHE A 186 -14.98 20.53 11.61
N ASN A 187 -16.13 21.21 11.54
CA ASN A 187 -16.35 22.24 10.52
C ASN A 187 -15.40 23.43 10.69
N ASN A 188 -15.09 23.82 11.93
CA ASN A 188 -14.13 24.89 12.20
C ASN A 188 -12.71 24.45 11.80
N TYR A 189 -12.33 23.21 12.14
CA TYR A 189 -11.06 22.62 11.72
C TYR A 189 -10.93 22.56 10.19
N TYR A 190 -11.99 22.12 9.50
CA TYR A 190 -12.03 22.00 8.06
C TYR A 190 -11.93 23.37 7.37
N CYS A 191 -12.69 24.36 7.83
CA CYS A 191 -12.64 25.72 7.28
C CYS A 191 -11.26 26.38 7.48
N ARG A 192 -10.56 26.08 8.59
CA ARG A 192 -9.26 26.68 8.89
C ARG A 192 -8.12 26.07 8.08
N TYR A 193 -8.06 24.74 7.97
CA TYR A 193 -6.90 24.04 7.40
C TYR A 193 -7.16 23.36 6.05
N ASN A 194 -8.43 23.27 5.62
CA ASN A 194 -8.88 22.57 4.41
C ASN A 194 -8.18 21.19 4.21
N PRO A 195 -8.20 20.29 5.21
CA PRO A 195 -7.47 19.04 5.16
C PRO A 195 -8.10 18.07 4.13
N MET A 196 -7.26 17.21 3.53
CA MET A 196 -7.77 16.09 2.75
C MET A 196 -8.48 15.08 3.66
N GLN A 197 -9.74 14.76 3.35
CA GLN A 197 -10.53 13.82 4.12
C GLN A 197 -10.22 12.38 3.71
N LEU A 198 -9.69 11.59 4.63
CA LEU A 198 -9.29 10.21 4.39
C LEU A 198 -10.18 9.24 5.15
N ARG A 199 -10.72 8.24 4.45
CA ARG A 199 -11.59 7.20 5.01
C ARG A 199 -11.07 5.80 4.70
N TYR A 200 -11.42 4.82 5.54
CA TYR A 200 -10.98 3.44 5.32
C TYR A 200 -11.52 2.84 4.01
N ASN A 201 -12.78 3.13 3.71
CA ASN A 201 -13.50 2.72 2.50
C ASN A 201 -14.69 3.66 2.27
N ASN A 202 -15.51 3.39 1.25
CA ASN A 202 -16.64 4.24 0.89
C ASN A 202 -17.87 4.12 1.81
N SER A 203 -17.87 3.26 2.83
CA SER A 203 -19.00 3.17 3.77
C SER A 203 -19.02 4.28 4.82
N THR A 204 -17.90 4.99 4.99
CA THR A 204 -17.83 6.15 5.88
C THR A 204 -18.23 7.42 5.14
N THR A 205 -19.25 8.10 5.64
CA THR A 205 -19.69 9.41 5.14
C THR A 205 -18.80 10.51 5.74
N PRO A 206 -18.15 11.35 4.91
CA PRO A 206 -17.40 12.50 5.41
C PRO A 206 -18.33 13.55 6.03
N ILE A 207 -17.80 14.35 6.95
CA ILE A 207 -18.55 15.39 7.65
C ILE A 207 -18.64 16.66 6.80
N ALA A 208 -17.55 17.08 6.15
CA ALA A 208 -17.56 18.24 5.26
C ALA A 208 -17.79 17.85 3.80
N ASN A 209 -18.50 18.72 3.09
CA ASN A 209 -18.64 18.69 1.64
C ASN A 209 -17.32 19.18 1.00
N GLY A 210 -16.39 18.25 0.84
CA GLY A 210 -15.04 18.52 0.37
C GLY A 210 -14.40 17.31 -0.30
N ALA A 211 -13.13 17.45 -0.70
CA ALA A 211 -12.38 16.34 -1.27
C ALA A 211 -12.26 15.20 -0.25
N VAL A 212 -12.56 13.98 -0.68
CA VAL A 212 -12.50 12.77 0.12
C VAL A 212 -11.89 11.63 -0.70
N MET A 213 -11.03 10.84 -0.08
CA MET A 213 -10.40 9.66 -0.69
C MET A 213 -10.35 8.50 0.30
N ASN A 214 -10.34 7.28 -0.22
CA ASN A 214 -10.03 6.14 0.62
C ASN A 214 -8.51 6.00 0.85
N PHE A 215 -8.11 5.27 1.90
CA PHE A 215 -6.69 5.10 2.25
C PHE A 215 -5.83 4.47 1.14
N GLY A 216 -6.41 3.64 0.28
CA GLY A 216 -5.71 3.08 -0.88
C GLY A 216 -5.49 4.13 -1.96
N GLU A 217 -6.56 4.85 -2.34
CA GLU A 217 -6.50 5.94 -3.34
C GLU A 217 -5.51 7.04 -2.97
N ALA A 218 -5.30 7.27 -1.67
CA ALA A 218 -4.35 8.25 -1.19
C ALA A 218 -2.89 7.80 -1.30
N LYS A 219 -2.60 6.51 -1.52
CA LYS A 219 -1.22 5.98 -1.65
C LYS A 219 -0.54 6.65 -2.85
N GLY A 220 0.70 7.09 -2.65
CA GLY A 220 1.48 7.85 -3.63
C GLY A 220 1.10 9.34 -3.75
N LEU A 221 0.02 9.77 -3.08
CA LEU A 221 -0.35 11.19 -2.97
C LEU A 221 0.13 11.78 -1.64
N ASP A 222 0.12 13.11 -1.60
CA ASP A 222 0.81 13.94 -0.62
C ASP A 222 -0.02 15.21 -0.35
N PHE A 223 -0.26 15.55 0.92
CA PHE A 223 -1.11 16.68 1.34
C PHE A 223 -0.50 17.43 2.52
N ASN A 224 -0.73 18.75 2.62
CA ASN A 224 -0.26 19.54 3.77
C ASN A 224 -0.89 19.05 5.08
N HIS A 225 -2.21 18.96 5.09
CA HIS A 225 -3.00 18.48 6.22
C HIS A 225 -3.95 17.38 5.77
N VAL A 226 -4.11 16.36 6.60
CA VAL A 226 -5.11 15.31 6.39
C VAL A 226 -6.00 15.18 7.62
N VAL A 227 -7.21 14.70 7.40
CA VAL A 227 -8.10 14.29 8.49
C VAL A 227 -8.57 12.87 8.24
N ILE A 228 -8.43 12.02 9.24
CA ILE A 228 -8.68 10.58 9.17
C ILE A 228 -9.98 10.29 9.92
N TYR A 229 -10.87 9.56 9.26
CA TYR A 229 -11.98 8.88 9.92
C TYR A 229 -11.53 7.48 10.35
N PRO A 230 -11.18 7.27 11.64
CA PRO A 230 -10.65 5.99 12.08
C PRO A 230 -11.77 4.93 12.13
N THR A 231 -11.41 3.67 11.90
CA THR A 231 -12.29 2.56 12.32
C THR A 231 -12.26 2.40 13.84
N LYS A 232 -13.23 1.65 14.40
CA LYS A 232 -13.24 1.34 15.83
C LYS A 232 -11.93 0.72 16.32
N ASP A 233 -11.34 -0.18 15.53
CA ASP A 233 -10.11 -0.86 15.92
C ASP A 233 -8.88 0.05 15.78
N MET A 234 -8.85 0.92 14.76
CA MET A 234 -7.82 1.98 14.66
C MET A 234 -7.87 2.91 15.86
N LEU A 235 -9.06 3.36 16.27
CA LEU A 235 -9.21 4.24 17.43
C LEU A 235 -8.82 3.53 18.75
N LYS A 236 -9.19 2.25 18.91
CA LYS A 236 -8.72 1.44 20.06
C LYS A 236 -7.20 1.34 20.08
N TRP A 237 -6.57 1.08 18.94
CA TRP A 237 -5.11 1.01 18.83
C TRP A 237 -4.46 2.34 19.18
N LEU A 238 -4.93 3.45 18.61
CA LEU A 238 -4.46 4.80 18.93
C LEU A 238 -4.53 5.11 20.43
N CYS A 239 -5.61 4.69 21.10
CA CYS A 239 -5.82 4.97 22.51
C CYS A 239 -5.02 4.09 23.48
N SER A 240 -4.67 2.86 23.09
CA SER A 240 -4.17 1.85 24.04
C SER A 240 -2.85 1.19 23.65
N GLY A 241 -2.43 1.28 22.39
CA GLY A 241 -1.27 0.57 21.84
C GLY A 241 -1.39 -0.96 21.82
N ASN A 242 -2.40 -1.54 22.49
CA ASN A 242 -2.50 -2.97 22.81
C ASN A 242 -3.43 -3.76 21.87
N CYS A 243 -4.12 -3.09 20.94
CA CYS A 243 -4.99 -3.76 19.98
C CYS A 243 -4.18 -4.17 18.75
N GLN A 244 -3.97 -5.46 18.52
CA GLN A 244 -3.33 -5.92 17.29
C GLN A 244 -4.24 -5.63 16.10
N LEU A 245 -3.83 -4.69 15.25
CA LEU A 245 -4.49 -4.43 13.99
C LEU A 245 -4.16 -5.54 12.98
N GLU A 246 -5.19 -5.99 12.25
CA GLU A 246 -5.01 -6.82 11.05
C GLU A 246 -4.02 -6.16 10.08
N GLU A 247 -3.23 -6.97 9.37
CA GLU A 247 -2.10 -6.48 8.56
C GLU A 247 -2.53 -5.39 7.56
N THR A 248 -3.63 -5.63 6.83
CA THR A 248 -4.18 -4.67 5.87
C THR A 248 -4.67 -3.39 6.54
N THR A 249 -5.33 -3.51 7.70
CA THR A 249 -5.85 -2.35 8.46
C THR A 249 -4.70 -1.49 8.96
N ARG A 250 -3.65 -2.13 9.48
CA ARG A 250 -2.42 -1.49 9.94
C ARG A 250 -1.70 -0.76 8.80
N ALA A 251 -1.49 -1.41 7.66
CA ALA A 251 -0.84 -0.82 6.50
C ALA A 251 -1.64 0.38 5.94
N LYS A 252 -2.97 0.26 5.87
CA LYS A 252 -3.84 1.36 5.44
C LYS A 252 -3.82 2.56 6.40
N LEU A 253 -3.80 2.32 7.72
CA LEU A 253 -3.66 3.39 8.70
C LEU A 253 -2.29 4.09 8.57
N TYR A 254 -1.22 3.32 8.35
CA TYR A 254 0.11 3.87 8.09
C TYR A 254 0.12 4.76 6.85
N VAL A 255 -0.46 4.29 5.75
CA VAL A 255 -0.59 5.11 4.53
C VAL A 255 -1.34 6.40 4.85
N ALA A 256 -2.50 6.32 5.49
CA ALA A 256 -3.33 7.49 5.83
C ALA A 256 -2.58 8.54 6.66
N ILE A 257 -1.89 8.11 7.72
CA ILE A 257 -1.10 9.00 8.60
C ILE A 257 0.05 9.65 7.82
N THR A 258 0.75 8.88 6.99
CA THR A 258 1.95 9.36 6.27
C THR A 258 1.66 10.20 5.02
N ARG A 259 0.39 10.43 4.67
CA ARG A 259 0.03 11.34 3.56
C ARG A 259 0.16 12.81 3.93
N ALA A 260 0.16 13.13 5.23
CA ALA A 260 0.29 14.50 5.71
C ALA A 260 1.75 14.96 5.81
N PHE A 261 2.02 16.18 5.35
CA PHE A 261 3.30 16.85 5.61
C PHE A 261 3.34 17.38 7.04
N PHE A 262 2.33 18.17 7.40
CA PHE A 262 2.34 18.97 8.61
C PHE A 262 1.48 18.38 9.71
N SER A 263 0.20 18.07 9.44
CA SER A 263 -0.68 17.58 10.48
C SER A 263 -1.73 16.55 10.06
N VAL A 264 -2.10 15.75 11.06
CA VAL A 264 -3.12 14.71 10.98
C VAL A 264 -4.19 14.99 12.03
N GLY A 265 -5.41 15.27 11.57
CA GLY A 265 -6.60 15.24 12.41
C GLY A 265 -7.18 13.83 12.48
N ILE A 266 -7.65 13.39 13.64
CA ILE A 266 -8.31 12.11 13.87
C ILE A 266 -9.70 12.41 14.40
N VAL A 267 -10.73 12.10 13.61
CA VAL A 267 -12.11 12.41 13.99
C VAL A 267 -12.57 11.49 15.12
N VAL A 268 -13.14 12.09 16.15
CA VAL A 268 -13.70 11.40 17.32
C VAL A 268 -15.06 11.96 17.69
N GLU A 269 -15.83 11.17 18.43
CA GLU A 269 -17.12 11.60 18.99
C GLU A 269 -16.94 12.72 20.02
N ASP A 270 -17.98 13.51 20.23
CA ASP A 270 -17.93 14.68 21.11
C ASP A 270 -17.70 14.33 22.60
N ASP A 271 -18.06 13.11 23.01
CA ASP A 271 -17.84 12.56 24.34
C ASP A 271 -16.43 11.98 24.55
N PHE A 272 -15.58 11.98 23.51
CA PHE A 272 -14.22 11.49 23.60
C PHE A 272 -13.39 12.30 24.61
N ASN A 273 -12.80 11.61 25.58
CA ASN A 273 -12.11 12.20 26.72
C ASN A 273 -10.74 11.55 27.03
N LYS A 274 -10.21 10.73 26.13
CA LYS A 274 -8.93 10.05 26.34
C LYS A 274 -7.77 10.96 25.98
N THR A 275 -6.72 10.90 26.79
CA THR A 275 -5.42 11.55 26.50
C THR A 275 -4.45 10.49 25.97
N VAL A 276 -3.81 10.78 24.84
CA VAL A 276 -2.83 9.88 24.22
C VAL A 276 -1.52 10.66 24.04
N PRO A 277 -0.37 10.16 24.56
CA PRO A 277 0.90 10.83 24.38
C PRO A 277 1.24 11.07 22.91
N GLY A 278 1.52 12.33 22.55
CA GLY A 278 1.82 12.74 21.18
C GLY A 278 0.59 13.05 20.32
N ILE A 279 -0.63 13.04 20.88
CA ILE A 279 -1.86 13.48 20.21
C ILE A 279 -2.58 14.50 21.10
N THR A 280 -2.83 15.68 20.55
CA THR A 280 -3.46 16.80 21.27
C THR A 280 -4.96 16.86 20.94
N LEU A 281 -5.82 17.26 21.87
CA LEU A 281 -7.21 17.58 21.51
C LEU A 281 -7.24 18.95 20.83
N TRP A 282 -7.75 19.02 19.60
CA TRP A 282 -7.96 20.29 18.93
C TRP A 282 -9.13 21.05 19.57
N ALA A 283 -8.95 22.35 19.76
CA ALA A 283 -9.97 23.25 20.25
C ALA A 283 -10.02 24.47 19.32
N SER A 284 -11.24 24.91 19.01
CA SER A 284 -11.52 26.05 18.13
C SER A 284 -11.22 27.41 18.75
#